data_AF-A0A354WNG2-F1
#
_entry.id   AF-A0A354WNG2-F1
#
_cell.length_a   1.000
_cell.length_b   1.000
_cell.length_c   1.000
_cell.angle_alpha   90.00
_cell.angle_beta   90.00
_cell.angle_gamma   90.00
#
_symmetry.space_group_name_H-M   'P 1'
#
loop_
_entity.id
_entity.type
_entity.pdbx_description
1 polymer ?
#
loop_
_entity_poly.entity_id
_entity_poly.type
_entity_poly.pdbx_seq_one_letter_code
_entity_poly.pdbx_strand_id
1 'polypeptide(L)' 'MHISSFTLQGSTSKEKRASMVKAFNAGEASVFLISLKAGGTGLNLTAADIVIHFDPWWNQAAQDQATDRA' A
#
# COMPACT_ATOMS: atom_id res chain seq x y z
N MET A 1 22.15 1.65 7.06
CA MET A 1 21.43 1.28 5.83
C MET A 1 20.17 2.13 5.77
N HIS A 2 19.97 2.92 4.73
CA HIS A 2 18.76 3.73 4.54
C HIS A 2 17.91 3.05 3.45
N ILE A 3 16.64 2.79 3.74
CA ILE A 3 15.71 2.18 2.76
C ILE A 3 14.79 3.30 2.26
N SER A 4 14.82 3.58 0.96
CA SER A 4 13.95 4.57 0.35
C SER A 4 12.50 4.08 0.42
N SER A 5 11.59 4.97 0.85
CA SER A 5 10.20 4.59 1.03
C SER A 5 9.22 5.73 0.78
N PHE A 6 8.01 5.35 0.38
CA PHE A 6 6.84 6.21 0.38
C PHE A 6 5.88 5.78 1.49
N THR A 7 5.15 6.71 2.09
CA THR A 7 4.16 6.43 3.14
C THR A 7 2.81 7.04 2.80
N LEU A 8 1.80 6.19 2.58
CA LEU A 8 0.44 6.58 2.27
C LEU A 8 -0.47 6.39 3.49
N GLN A 9 -1.01 7.51 3.97
CA GLN A 9 -1.97 7.55 5.06
C GLN A 9 -3.37 7.92 4.57
N GLY A 10 -4.40 7.61 5.35
CA GLY A 10 -5.79 7.95 5.00
C GLY A 10 -6.04 9.46 4.78
N SER A 11 -5.20 10.32 5.36
CA SER A 11 -5.22 11.78 5.17
C SER A 11 -4.49 12.27 3.92
N THR A 12 -3.79 11.39 3.19
CA THR A 12 -3.05 11.77 1.98
C THR A 12 -4.03 12.09 0.85
N SER A 13 -3.89 13.29 0.26
CA SER A 13 -4.75 13.76 -0.84
C SER A 13 -4.67 12.82 -2.05
N LYS A 14 -5.69 12.88 -2.91
CA LYS A 14 -5.77 12.03 -4.11
C LYS A 14 -4.62 12.31 -5.07
N GLU A 15 -4.25 13.57 -5.23
CA GLU A 15 -3.18 14.03 -6.13
C GLU A 15 -1.82 13.53 -5.65
N LYS A 16 -1.55 13.67 -4.34
CA LYS A 16 -0.31 13.20 -3.74
C LYS A 16 -0.21 11.67 -3.75
N ARG A 17 -1.33 10.97 -3.56
CA ARG A 17 -1.38 9.51 -3.72
C ARG A 17 -1.00 9.09 -5.12
N ALA A 18 -1.60 9.72 -6.15
CA ALA A 18 -1.32 9.39 -7.54
C ALA A 18 0.15 9.63 -7.91
N SER A 19 0.76 10.72 -7.43
CA SER A 19 2.18 10.99 -7.68
C SER A 19 3.10 9.97 -7.01
N MET A 20 2.81 9.59 -5.77
CA MET A 20 3.58 8.55 -5.05
C MET A 20 3.48 7.20 -5.75
N VAL A 21 2.28 6.79 -6.17
CA VAL A 21 2.08 5.52 -6.91
C VAL A 21 2.88 5.52 -8.21
N LYS A 22 2.84 6.62 -8.96
CA LYS A 22 3.61 6.76 -10.21
C LYS A 22 5.12 6.66 -9.96
N ALA A 23 5.63 7.37 -8.97
CA ALA A 23 7.05 7.36 -8.62
C ALA A 23 7.53 5.97 -8.16
N PHE A 24 6.72 5.28 -7.35
CA PHE A 24 7.03 3.92 -6.93
C PHE A 24 7.07 2.94 -8.10
N ASN A 25 6.09 3.00 -9.01
CA ASN A 25 6.09 2.16 -10.20
C ASN A 25 7.22 2.48 -11.18
N ALA A 26 7.84 3.66 -11.07
CA ALA A 26 9.05 4.04 -11.79
C ALA A 26 10.35 3.57 -11.10
N GLY A 27 10.26 2.91 -9.94
CA GLY A 27 11.41 2.37 -9.20
C GLY A 27 12.09 3.38 -8.27
N GLU A 28 11.45 4.50 -7.94
CA GLU A 28 12.07 5.57 -7.12
C GLU A 28 12.21 5.20 -5.62
N ALA A 29 11.51 4.16 -5.16
CA ALA A 29 11.62 3.67 -3.78
C ALA A 29 11.50 2.15 -3.69
N SER A 30 12.21 1.55 -2.74
CA SER A 30 12.17 0.09 -2.52
C SER A 30 10.97 -0.37 -1.69
N VAL A 31 10.33 0.53 -0.93
CA VAL A 31 9.22 0.19 -0.03
C VAL A 31 8.07 1.19 -0.18
N PHE A 32 6.84 0.69 -0.17
CA PHE A 32 5.64 1.51 -0.12
C PHE A 32 4.80 1.12 1.10
N LEU A 33 4.75 1.99 2.11
CA LEU A 33 4.00 1.77 3.34
C LEU A 33 2.57 2.28 3.17
N ILE A 34 1.58 1.43 3.41
CA ILE A 34 0.16 1.78 3.29
C ILE A 34 -0.52 1.55 4.63
N SER A 35 -1.15 2.58 5.18
CA SER A 35 -2.03 2.38 6.34
C SER A 35 -3.31 1.62 5.92
N LEU A 36 -3.86 0.77 6.79
CA LEU A 36 -5.11 0.04 6.54
C LEU A 36 -6.26 0.97 6.10
N LYS A 37 -6.35 2.15 6.73
CA LYS A 37 -7.34 3.18 6.38
C LYS A 37 -7.19 3.72 4.94
N ALA A 38 -6.00 3.68 4.37
CA ALA A 38 -5.72 4.11 2.99
C ALA A 38 -5.80 2.96 1.97
N GLY A 39 -5.58 1.72 2.40
CA GLY A 39 -5.54 0.53 1.53
C GLY A 39 -6.87 0.23 0.83
N GLY A 40 -8.01 0.60 1.42
CA GLY A 40 -9.34 0.37 0.86
C GLY A 40 -9.69 1.19 -0.40
N THR A 41 -8.73 1.91 -0.99
CA THR A 41 -8.98 2.86 -2.10
C THR A 41 -8.57 2.34 -3.48
N GLY A 42 -8.16 1.07 -3.61
CA GLY A 42 -7.73 0.47 -4.89
C GLY A 42 -6.43 1.11 -5.39
N LEU A 43 -5.29 0.55 -4.97
CA LEU A 43 -3.97 1.02 -5.40
C LEU A 43 -3.39 0.05 -6.42
N ASN A 44 -2.85 0.56 -7.52
CA ASN A 44 -2.15 -0.25 -8.52
C ASN A 44 -0.63 -0.06 -8.40
N LEU A 45 0.02 -0.92 -7.61
CA LEU A 45 1.47 -0.92 -7.37
C LEU A 45 2.15 -2.03 -8.18
N THR A 46 2.27 -1.84 -9.49
CA THR A 46 2.77 -2.87 -10.42
C THR A 46 4.26 -3.21 -10.25
N ALA A 47 5.04 -2.34 -9.60
CA ALA A 47 6.45 -2.61 -9.30
C ALA A 47 6.66 -3.38 -7.99
N ALA A 48 5.59 -3.66 -7.23
CA ALA A 48 5.72 -4.43 -5.99
C ALA A 48 5.71 -5.94 -6.29
N ASP A 49 6.79 -6.63 -5.89
CA ASP A 49 6.88 -8.10 -5.98
C ASP A 49 6.37 -8.80 -4.71
N ILE A 50 6.50 -8.15 -3.56
CA ILE A 50 6.16 -8.71 -2.24
C ILE A 50 5.22 -7.77 -1.52
N VAL A 51 4.10 -8.31 -1.05
CA VAL A 51 3.13 -7.60 -0.21
C VAL A 51 3.15 -8.22 1.18
N ILE A 52 3.45 -7.39 2.18
CA ILE A 52 3.44 -7.80 3.59
C ILE A 52 2.23 -7.14 4.26
N HIS A 53 1.27 -7.95 4.69
CA HIS A 53 0.17 -7.49 5.52
C HIS A 53 0.61 -7.45 6.98
N PHE A 54 0.73 -6.25 7.54
CA PHE A 54 1.02 -6.04 8.95
C PHE A 54 -0.25 -5.59 9.67
N ASP A 55 -0.92 -6.52 10.33
CA ASP A 55 -2.14 -6.26 11.10
C ASP A 55 -1.90 -6.64 12.57
N PRO A 56 -2.07 -5.72 13.54
CA PRO A 56 -1.89 -6.04 14.96
C PRO A 56 -2.96 -6.99 15.52
N TRP A 57 -4.04 -7.29 14.77
CA TRP A 57 -5.14 -8.14 15.22
C TRP A 57 -5.51 -9.16 14.12
N TRP A 58 -4.81 -10.29 14.09
CA TRP A 58 -5.11 -11.39 13.16
C TRP A 58 -6.51 -11.97 13.43
N ASN A 59 -7.52 -11.53 12.65
CA ASN A 59 -8.90 -12.02 12.68
C ASN A 59 -9.26 -12.61 11.31
N GLN A 60 -9.72 -13.87 11.30
CA GLN A 60 -10.15 -14.63 10.12
C GLN A 60 -11.13 -13.88 9.22
N ALA A 61 -12.02 -13.06 9.80
CA ALA A 61 -13.02 -12.30 9.04
C ALA A 61 -12.43 -11.24 8.08
N ALA A 62 -11.21 -10.76 8.35
CA ALA A 62 -10.53 -9.80 7.49
C ALA A 62 -9.85 -10.45 6.27
N GLN A 63 -9.48 -11.74 6.35
CA GLN A 63 -8.90 -12.48 5.22
C GLN A 63 -9.94 -12.81 4.14
N ASP A 64 -11.15 -13.19 4.54
CA ASP A 64 -12.21 -13.55 3.61
C ASP A 64 -12.62 -12.34 2.73
N GLN A 65 -12.62 -11.12 3.31
CA GLN A 65 -12.92 -9.89 2.58
C GLN A 65 -11.83 -9.45 1.59
N ALA A 66 -10.59 -9.91 1.78
CA ALA A 66 -9.48 -9.67 0.86
C ALA A 66 -9.47 -10.68 -0.30
N THR A 67 -9.91 -11.92 -0.04
CA THR A 67 -10.01 -12.98 -1.06
C THR A 67 -11.16 -12.70 -2.04
N ASP A 68 -12.28 -12.16 -1.57
CA ASP A 68 -13.47 -11.86 -2.39
C ASP A 68 -13.30 -10.68 -3.37
N ARG A 69 -12.11 -10.07 -3.43
CA ARG A 69 -11.78 -8.95 -4.33
C ARG A 69 -10.65 -9.25 -5.32
N ALA A 70 -10.23 -10.52 -5.44
CA ALA A 70 -9.31 -11.02 -6.46
C ALA A 70 -10.06 -11.75 -7.58
#